data_AF-A0ABD6IZW1-F1
#
_entry.id   AF-A0ABD6IZW1-F1
#
_cell.length_a   1.000
_cell.length_b   1.000
_cell.length_c   1.000
_cell.angle_alpha   90.00
_cell.angle_beta   90.00
_cell.angle_gamma   90.00
#
_symmetry.space_group_name_H-M   'P 1'
#
loop_
_entity.id
_entity.type
_entity.pdbx_description
1 polymer ?
#
loop_
_entity_poly.entity_id
_entity_poly.type
_entity_poly.pdbx_seq_one_letter_code
_entity_poly.pdbx_strand_id
1 'polypeptide(L)'
;MLRAAGAVFAERGYEAATVRDIAARAGVNQALIFRYFGSKKALLTEVMAQNGKEQVSTTPPELLFETALRGVLAEGGGADADRLAVYLRSIGSADAAPETVRALGEEYAGALAALSEAEDGTLRAQLAMAWLLGIGLMRVVVRQEPLATAEPDAICAHVLTALDRLLPMLPGGDKGAEPGAGAGPGPAEGAETGEGRPGVRP
;
A
#
# COMPACT_ATOMS: atom_id res chain seq x y z
N MET A 1 21.40 -11.36 -14.25
CA MET A 1 21.80 -9.94 -14.11
C MET A 1 21.10 -9.27 -12.93
N LEU A 2 19.76 -9.20 -12.90
CA LEU A 2 19.02 -8.52 -11.82
C LEU A 2 19.33 -9.04 -10.41
N ARG A 3 19.32 -10.37 -10.17
CA ARG A 3 19.72 -10.94 -8.87
C ARG A 3 21.14 -10.54 -8.43
N ALA A 4 22.10 -10.57 -9.35
CA ALA A 4 23.48 -10.17 -9.06
C ALA A 4 23.60 -8.66 -8.77
N ALA A 5 22.90 -7.83 -9.55
CA ALA A 5 22.81 -6.40 -9.29
C ALA A 5 22.16 -6.12 -7.93
N GLY A 6 21.07 -6.83 -7.64
CA GLY A 6 20.36 -6.82 -6.36
C GLY A 6 21.28 -7.08 -5.18
N ALA A 7 22.07 -8.14 -5.24
CA ALA A 7 23.03 -8.48 -4.19
C ALA A 7 24.16 -7.45 -4.07
N VAL A 8 24.74 -6.98 -5.19
CA VAL A 8 25.82 -5.97 -5.14
C VAL A 8 25.34 -4.65 -4.55
N PHE A 9 24.15 -4.18 -4.96
CA PHE A 9 23.57 -2.99 -4.39
C PHE A 9 23.25 -3.16 -2.90
N ALA A 10 22.75 -4.34 -2.48
CA ALA A 10 22.47 -4.64 -1.06
C ALA A 10 23.75 -4.64 -0.20
N GLU A 11 24.85 -5.17 -0.72
CA GLU A 11 26.10 -5.29 0.03
C GLU A 11 26.89 -3.98 0.10
N ARG A 12 26.81 -3.14 -0.95
CA ARG A 12 27.67 -1.96 -1.09
C ARG A 12 26.94 -0.63 -1.01
N GLY A 13 25.60 -0.66 -1.03
CA GLY A 13 24.80 0.52 -1.29
C GLY A 13 24.82 0.93 -2.76
N TYR A 14 23.91 1.83 -3.14
CA TYR A 14 23.82 2.27 -4.53
C TYR A 14 25.09 3.03 -4.95
N GLU A 15 25.56 4.01 -4.17
CA GLU A 15 26.67 4.88 -4.59
C GLU A 15 27.97 4.10 -4.82
N ALA A 16 28.37 3.23 -3.87
CA ALA A 16 29.64 2.50 -3.98
C ALA A 16 29.60 1.30 -4.94
N ALA A 17 28.42 0.78 -5.30
CA ALA A 17 28.29 -0.30 -6.28
C ALA A 17 28.70 0.16 -7.69
N THR A 18 29.52 -0.61 -8.41
CA THR A 18 29.86 -0.30 -9.80
C THR A 18 29.24 -1.29 -10.79
N VAL A 19 28.98 -0.86 -12.03
CA VAL A 19 28.54 -1.77 -13.11
C VAL A 19 29.58 -2.87 -13.37
N ARG A 20 30.86 -2.59 -13.10
CA ARG A 20 31.94 -3.58 -13.14
C ARG A 20 31.76 -4.68 -12.10
N ASP A 21 31.44 -4.33 -10.85
CA ASP A 21 31.19 -5.32 -9.79
C ASP A 21 30.01 -6.23 -10.15
N ILE A 22 28.95 -5.62 -10.68
CA ILE A 22 27.74 -6.33 -11.11
C ILE A 22 28.05 -7.27 -12.26
N ALA A 23 28.80 -6.80 -13.26
CA ALA A 23 29.22 -7.60 -14.42
C ALA A 23 30.06 -8.81 -13.99
N ALA A 24 31.05 -8.59 -13.12
CA ALA A 24 31.88 -9.64 -12.56
C ALA A 24 31.06 -10.69 -11.81
N ARG A 25 30.12 -10.26 -10.97
CA ARG A 25 29.25 -11.17 -10.21
C ARG A 25 28.24 -11.93 -11.08
N ALA A 26 27.75 -11.28 -12.13
CA ALA A 26 26.80 -11.87 -13.06
C ALA A 26 27.46 -12.77 -14.12
N GLY A 27 28.80 -12.80 -14.21
CA GLY A 27 29.53 -13.56 -15.23
C GLY A 27 29.33 -12.99 -16.64
N VAL A 28 29.09 -11.69 -16.78
CA VAL A 28 28.85 -11.01 -18.06
C VAL A 28 29.80 -9.84 -18.24
N ASN A 29 29.89 -9.29 -19.46
CA ASN A 29 30.63 -8.05 -19.70
C ASN A 29 29.76 -6.81 -19.37
N GLN A 30 30.41 -5.67 -19.10
CA GLN A 30 29.71 -4.41 -18.75
C GLN A 30 28.85 -3.89 -19.91
N ALA A 31 29.30 -4.04 -21.15
CA ALA A 31 28.57 -3.59 -22.34
C ALA A 31 27.19 -4.25 -22.45
N LEU A 32 27.06 -5.52 -22.03
CA LEU A 32 25.78 -6.23 -22.00
C LEU A 32 24.82 -5.57 -21.01
N ILE A 33 25.29 -5.20 -19.82
CA ILE A 33 24.44 -4.51 -18.82
C ILE A 33 23.95 -3.17 -19.37
N PHE A 34 24.83 -2.36 -19.95
CA PHE A 34 24.41 -1.09 -20.57
C PHE A 34 23.47 -1.30 -21.75
N ARG A 35 23.63 -2.37 -22.54
CA ARG A 35 22.72 -2.69 -23.64
C ARG A 35 21.31 -3.04 -23.17
N TYR A 36 21.18 -3.77 -22.05
CA TYR A 36 19.87 -4.18 -21.54
C TYR A 36 19.18 -3.12 -20.69
N PHE A 37 19.94 -2.36 -19.90
CA PHE A 37 19.37 -1.47 -18.89
C PHE A 37 19.66 0.01 -19.16
N GLY A 38 20.57 0.35 -20.06
CA GLY A 38 20.93 1.74 -20.40
C GLY A 38 21.79 2.44 -19.33
N SER A 39 21.42 2.34 -18.04
CA SER A 39 22.13 2.98 -16.94
C SER A 39 22.10 2.16 -15.64
N LYS A 40 23.00 2.49 -14.70
CA LYS A 40 22.99 1.92 -13.34
C LYS A 40 21.69 2.23 -12.58
N LYS A 41 21.12 3.41 -12.83
CA LYS A 41 19.86 3.88 -12.24
C LYS A 41 18.67 3.07 -12.77
N ALA A 42 18.57 2.90 -14.08
CA ALA A 42 17.54 2.06 -14.71
C ALA A 42 17.68 0.58 -14.33
N LEU A 43 18.91 0.07 -14.19
CA LEU A 43 19.15 -1.27 -13.61
C LEU A 43 18.62 -1.38 -12.18
N LEU A 44 18.83 -0.37 -11.33
CA LEU A 44 18.28 -0.36 -9.98
C LEU A 44 16.75 -0.35 -9.99
N THR A 45 16.13 0.47 -10.85
CA THR A 45 14.67 0.51 -11.04
C THR A 45 14.12 -0.88 -11.35
N GLU A 46 14.78 -1.63 -12.26
CA GLU A 46 14.32 -2.97 -12.63
C GLU A 46 14.57 -4.01 -11.52
N VAL A 47 15.64 -3.87 -10.74
CA VAL A 47 15.84 -4.67 -9.53
C VAL A 47 14.71 -4.42 -8.52
N MET A 48 14.32 -3.17 -8.30
CA MET A 48 13.25 -2.83 -7.36
C MET A 48 11.89 -3.33 -7.83
N ALA A 49 11.61 -3.23 -9.13
CA ALA A 49 10.41 -3.83 -9.69
C ALA A 49 10.39 -5.34 -9.52
N GLN A 50 11.50 -6.04 -9.79
CA GLN A 50 11.59 -7.48 -9.57
C GLN A 50 11.34 -7.87 -8.11
N ASN A 51 11.93 -7.14 -7.16
CA ASN A 51 11.70 -7.37 -5.73
C ASN A 51 10.24 -7.11 -5.34
N GLY A 52 9.63 -6.05 -5.87
CA GLY A 52 8.23 -5.74 -5.62
C GLY A 52 7.29 -6.83 -6.16
N LYS A 53 7.56 -7.39 -7.34
CA LYS A 53 6.82 -8.53 -7.90
C LYS A 53 6.95 -9.80 -7.05
N GLU A 54 8.17 -10.07 -6.59
CA GLU A 54 8.43 -11.20 -5.69
C GLU A 54 7.65 -11.01 -4.38
N GLN A 55 7.60 -9.79 -3.84
CA GLN A 55 6.82 -9.48 -2.66
C GLN A 55 5.31 -9.67 -2.89
N VAL A 56 4.76 -9.19 -4.01
CA VAL A 56 3.34 -9.40 -4.38
C VAL A 56 3.00 -10.89 -4.49
N SER A 57 3.90 -11.70 -5.04
CA SER A 57 3.65 -13.14 -5.24
C SER A 57 3.86 -14.01 -3.99
N THR A 58 4.65 -13.55 -3.03
CA THR A 58 5.01 -14.33 -1.82
C THR A 58 4.29 -13.88 -0.56
N THR A 59 3.69 -12.69 -0.55
CA THR A 59 2.99 -12.14 0.60
C THR A 59 1.48 -12.31 0.43
N PRO A 60 0.75 -12.82 1.44
CA PRO A 60 -0.71 -12.81 1.41
C PRO A 60 -1.23 -11.39 1.15
N PRO A 61 -2.22 -11.20 0.25
CA PRO A 61 -2.72 -9.88 -0.11
C PRO A 61 -3.11 -9.00 1.10
N GLU A 62 -3.69 -9.60 2.14
CA GLU A 62 -4.13 -8.90 3.36
C GLU A 62 -2.95 -8.29 4.14
N LEU A 63 -1.76 -8.88 4.01
CA LEU A 63 -0.53 -8.44 4.67
C LEU A 63 0.39 -7.65 3.73
N LEU A 64 0.07 -7.58 2.43
CA LEU A 64 0.94 -7.03 1.41
C LEU A 64 1.26 -5.56 1.67
N PHE A 65 0.24 -4.76 1.99
CA PHE A 65 0.42 -3.34 2.26
C PHE A 65 1.24 -3.11 3.54
N GLU A 66 0.92 -3.80 4.64
CA GLU A 66 1.68 -3.66 5.88
C GLU A 66 3.15 -4.04 5.68
N THR A 67 3.40 -5.16 5.00
CA THR A 67 4.75 -5.64 4.70
C THR A 67 5.52 -4.62 3.87
N ALA A 68 4.89 -4.05 2.84
CA ALA A 68 5.48 -3.00 2.02
C ALA A 68 5.76 -1.73 2.83
N LEU A 69 4.81 -1.29 3.67
CA LEU A 69 4.96 -0.11 4.52
C LEU A 69 6.10 -0.31 5.51
N ARG A 70 6.17 -1.45 6.19
CA ARG A 70 7.27 -1.77 7.10
C ARG A 70 8.61 -1.81 6.37
N GLY A 71 8.66 -2.34 5.15
CA GLY A 71 9.87 -2.30 4.31
C GLY A 71 10.31 -0.88 3.97
N VAL A 72 9.36 0.03 3.70
CA VAL A 72 9.62 1.46 3.47
C VAL A 72 10.08 2.17 4.74
N LEU A 73 9.52 1.82 5.89
CA LEU A 73 9.78 2.48 7.17
C LEU A 73 11.02 1.96 7.90
N ALA A 74 11.45 0.73 7.60
CA ALA A 74 12.56 0.05 8.23
C ALA A 74 13.78 0.98 8.29
N GLU A 75 14.13 1.40 9.51
CA GLU A 75 15.31 2.21 9.76
C GLU A 75 16.55 1.36 9.53
N GLY A 76 17.23 1.66 8.44
CA GLY A 76 18.57 1.18 8.21
C GLY A 76 19.21 2.15 7.24
N GLY A 77 20.08 3.02 7.76
CA GLY A 77 21.08 3.76 6.98
C GLY A 77 22.08 2.79 6.31
N GLY A 78 21.54 1.92 5.48
CA GLY A 78 22.19 0.89 4.71
C GLY A 78 21.54 0.82 3.33
N ALA A 79 21.98 -0.15 2.54
CA ALA A 79 21.72 -0.19 1.12
C ALA A 79 20.25 -0.02 0.68
N ASP A 80 19.27 -0.52 1.44
CA ASP A 80 17.87 -0.53 0.99
C ASP A 80 17.15 0.83 1.12
N ALA A 81 17.41 1.61 2.18
CA ALA A 81 16.89 2.98 2.29
C ALA A 81 17.49 3.89 1.20
N ASP A 82 18.80 3.75 0.93
CA ASP A 82 19.47 4.47 -0.15
C ASP A 82 18.87 4.12 -1.52
N ARG A 83 18.53 2.85 -1.74
CA ARG A 83 17.96 2.41 -3.02
C ARG A 83 16.52 2.88 -3.21
N LEU A 84 15.70 2.86 -2.15
CA LEU A 84 14.37 3.45 -2.19
C LEU A 84 14.46 4.96 -2.47
N ALA A 85 15.39 5.67 -1.84
CA ALA A 85 15.62 7.09 -2.08
C ALA A 85 16.03 7.37 -3.54
N VAL A 86 16.94 6.56 -4.11
CA VAL A 86 17.35 6.68 -5.52
C VAL A 86 16.18 6.37 -6.46
N TYR A 87 15.39 5.34 -6.17
CA TYR A 87 14.20 5.00 -6.93
C TYR A 87 13.16 6.14 -6.91
N LEU A 88 12.84 6.69 -5.74
CA LEU A 88 11.93 7.81 -5.59
C LEU A 88 12.43 9.07 -6.31
N ARG A 89 13.73 9.37 -6.25
CA ARG A 89 14.34 10.45 -7.05
C ARG A 89 14.30 10.17 -8.55
N SER A 90 14.39 8.90 -8.96
CA SER A 90 14.33 8.47 -10.36
C SER A 90 12.95 8.68 -10.97
N ILE A 91 11.89 8.42 -10.21
CA ILE A 91 10.51 8.65 -10.64
C ILE A 91 10.30 10.13 -11.01
N GLY A 92 10.85 11.04 -10.21
CA GLY A 92 10.72 12.49 -10.43
C GLY A 92 11.59 13.08 -11.54
N SER A 93 12.58 12.35 -12.07
CA SER A 93 13.61 12.91 -12.96
C SER A 93 13.61 12.39 -14.39
N ALA A 94 12.55 11.69 -14.84
CA ALA A 94 12.42 11.10 -16.19
C ALA A 94 13.48 10.04 -16.59
N ASP A 95 14.41 9.69 -15.69
CA ASP A 95 15.43 8.63 -15.89
C ASP A 95 14.95 7.23 -15.45
N ALA A 96 13.84 7.16 -14.70
CA ALA A 96 13.17 5.88 -14.45
C ALA A 96 12.52 5.42 -15.76
N ALA A 97 12.50 4.11 -16.02
CA ALA A 97 11.60 3.54 -17.02
C ALA A 97 10.15 3.73 -16.50
N PRO A 98 9.37 4.68 -17.05
CA PRO A 98 8.04 4.97 -16.52
C PRO A 98 7.13 3.74 -16.62
N GLU A 99 7.37 2.87 -17.59
CA GLU A 99 6.67 1.61 -17.79
C GLU A 99 6.93 0.63 -16.65
N THR A 100 8.16 0.52 -16.14
CA THR A 100 8.50 -0.38 -15.03
C THR A 100 7.78 0.03 -13.75
N VAL A 101 7.79 1.33 -13.44
CA VAL A 101 7.11 1.89 -12.26
C VAL A 101 5.60 1.70 -12.37
N ARG A 102 5.04 1.96 -13.56
CA ARG A 102 3.62 1.79 -13.83
C ARG A 102 3.18 0.34 -13.72
N ALA A 103 3.92 -0.59 -14.33
CA ALA A 103 3.61 -2.02 -14.27
C ALA A 103 3.65 -2.55 -12.84
N LEU A 104 4.64 -2.12 -12.04
CA LEU A 104 4.70 -2.49 -10.63
C LEU A 104 3.50 -1.94 -9.84
N GLY A 105 3.15 -0.67 -10.08
CA GLY A 105 1.98 -0.05 -9.45
C GLY A 105 0.67 -0.75 -9.82
N GLU A 106 0.51 -1.14 -11.08
CA GLU A 106 -0.64 -1.91 -11.58
C GLU A 106 -0.73 -3.29 -10.92
N GLU A 107 0.40 -3.98 -10.73
CA GLU A 107 0.45 -5.31 -10.11
C GLU A 107 0.11 -5.27 -8.62
N TYR A 108 0.69 -4.33 -7.87
CA TYR A 108 0.32 -4.09 -6.48
C TYR A 108 -1.14 -3.65 -6.34
N ALA A 109 -1.60 -2.75 -7.20
CA ALA A 109 -2.98 -2.28 -7.17
C ALA A 109 -3.96 -3.43 -7.46
N GLY A 110 -3.63 -4.31 -8.40
CA GLY A 110 -4.43 -5.52 -8.67
C GLY A 110 -4.52 -6.45 -7.47
N ALA A 111 -3.39 -6.73 -6.80
CA ALA A 111 -3.36 -7.56 -5.62
C ALA A 111 -4.18 -6.97 -4.45
N LEU A 112 -4.08 -5.66 -4.22
CA LEU A 112 -4.85 -4.96 -3.19
C LEU A 112 -6.31 -4.72 -3.57
N ALA A 113 -6.64 -4.61 -4.86
CA ALA A 113 -8.02 -4.46 -5.30
C ALA A 113 -8.80 -5.77 -5.16
N ALA A 114 -8.14 -6.92 -5.34
CA ALA A 114 -8.74 -8.25 -5.15
C ALA A 114 -9.29 -8.49 -3.73
N LEU A 115 -8.90 -7.64 -2.80
CA LEU A 115 -9.28 -7.67 -1.40
C LEU A 115 -10.58 -6.91 -1.07
N SER A 116 -11.02 -6.04 -1.98
CA SER A 116 -12.15 -5.16 -1.75
C SER A 116 -13.27 -5.51 -2.72
N GLU A 117 -14.51 -5.56 -2.20
CA GLU A 117 -15.71 -5.69 -3.01
C GLU A 117 -16.20 -4.33 -3.58
N ALA A 118 -15.46 -3.24 -3.31
CA ALA A 118 -15.82 -1.91 -3.78
C ALA A 118 -15.71 -1.79 -5.31
N GLU A 119 -16.69 -1.12 -5.92
CA GLU A 119 -16.76 -0.87 -7.36
C GLU A 119 -15.54 -0.08 -7.89
N ASP A 120 -14.90 0.71 -7.02
CA ASP A 120 -13.70 1.50 -7.27
C ASP A 120 -12.42 0.93 -6.62
N GLY A 121 -12.38 -0.39 -6.35
CA GLY A 121 -11.26 -1.07 -5.67
C GLY A 121 -9.87 -0.78 -6.26
N THR A 122 -9.74 -0.72 -7.58
CA THR A 122 -8.48 -0.37 -8.27
C THR A 122 -8.01 1.05 -7.94
N LEU A 123 -8.91 2.04 -7.95
CA LEU A 123 -8.57 3.42 -7.63
C LEU A 123 -8.14 3.55 -6.16
N ARG A 124 -8.86 2.89 -5.26
CA ARG A 124 -8.51 2.84 -3.82
C ARG A 124 -7.16 2.18 -3.58
N ALA A 125 -6.86 1.10 -4.29
CA ALA A 125 -5.57 0.45 -4.24
C ALA A 125 -4.43 1.34 -4.79
N GLN A 126 -4.70 2.12 -5.84
CA GLN A 126 -3.76 3.13 -6.35
C GLN A 126 -3.55 4.29 -5.35
N LEU A 127 -4.58 4.71 -4.63
CA LEU A 127 -4.45 5.69 -3.54
C LEU A 127 -3.61 5.14 -2.39
N ALA A 128 -3.82 3.88 -1.99
CA ALA A 128 -2.97 3.22 -1.00
C ALA A 128 -1.50 3.19 -1.47
N MET A 129 -1.26 2.84 -2.74
CA MET A 129 0.08 2.89 -3.32
C MET A 129 0.68 4.30 -3.30
N ALA A 130 -0.11 5.33 -3.61
CA ALA A 130 0.33 6.72 -3.53
C ALA A 130 0.71 7.12 -2.10
N TRP A 131 -0.03 6.66 -1.09
CA TRP A 131 0.33 6.87 0.32
C TRP A 131 1.65 6.20 0.66
N LEU A 132 1.85 4.94 0.27
CA LEU A 132 3.09 4.20 0.51
C LEU A 132 4.31 4.95 -0.05
N LEU A 133 4.24 5.37 -1.31
CA LEU A 133 5.32 6.11 -1.97
C LEU A 133 5.52 7.50 -1.37
N GLY A 134 4.42 8.20 -1.03
CA GLY A 134 4.46 9.52 -0.40
C GLY A 134 5.08 9.49 0.98
N ILE A 135 4.74 8.50 1.80
CA ILE A 135 5.34 8.27 3.13
C ILE A 135 6.83 7.99 2.98
N GLY A 136 7.22 7.10 2.06
CA GLY A 136 8.63 6.81 1.79
C GLY A 136 9.41 8.05 1.34
N LEU A 137 8.82 8.86 0.46
CA LEU A 137 9.41 10.13 0.01
C LEU A 137 9.61 11.10 1.17
N MET A 138 8.59 11.31 2.00
CA MET A 138 8.64 12.25 3.11
C MET A 138 9.59 11.79 4.22
N ARG A 139 9.66 10.48 4.50
CA ARG A 139 10.54 9.91 5.52
C ARG A 139 12.00 9.83 5.08
N VAL A 140 12.26 9.31 3.88
CA VAL A 140 13.62 8.96 3.44
C VAL A 140 14.30 10.09 2.67
N VAL A 141 13.56 10.77 1.78
CA VAL A 141 14.15 11.79 0.90
C VAL A 141 14.05 13.18 1.51
N VAL A 142 12.86 13.59 1.91
CA VAL A 142 12.63 14.92 2.52
C VAL A 142 13.14 14.94 3.96
N ARG A 143 13.11 13.78 4.65
CA ARG A 143 13.43 13.65 6.08
C ARG A 143 12.61 14.61 6.94
N GLN A 144 11.30 14.66 6.68
CA GLN A 144 10.36 15.53 7.36
C GLN A 144 10.12 15.09 8.82
N GLU A 145 10.27 15.98 9.80
CA GLU A 145 9.93 15.68 11.20
C GLU A 145 8.42 15.89 11.49
N PRO A 146 7.80 15.08 12.37
CA PRO A 146 8.38 13.97 13.14
C PRO A 146 8.46 12.65 12.35
N LEU A 147 7.98 12.61 11.10
CA LEU A 147 7.86 11.38 10.31
C LEU A 147 9.21 10.67 10.07
N ALA A 148 10.31 11.41 10.00
CA ALA A 148 11.65 10.90 9.77
C ALA A 148 12.18 10.04 10.94
N THR A 149 11.72 10.31 12.16
CA THR A 149 12.22 9.69 13.41
C THR A 149 11.13 8.96 14.19
N ALA A 150 9.87 9.07 13.76
CA ALA A 150 8.77 8.35 14.39
C ALA A 150 8.96 6.84 14.25
N GLU A 151 8.61 6.11 15.30
CA GLU A 151 8.67 4.65 15.35
C GLU A 151 7.81 4.03 14.23
N PRO A 152 8.34 3.04 13.48
CA PRO A 152 7.61 2.39 12.39
C PRO A 152 6.23 1.87 12.81
N ASP A 153 6.11 1.29 14.00
CA ASP A 153 4.85 0.74 14.52
C ASP A 153 3.78 1.81 14.71
N ALA A 154 4.16 3.01 15.16
CA ALA A 154 3.23 4.12 15.33
C ALA A 154 2.69 4.60 13.98
N ILE A 155 3.56 4.68 12.96
CA ILE A 155 3.15 5.05 11.60
C ILE A 155 2.25 3.97 11.02
N CYS A 156 2.63 2.68 11.13
CA CYS A 156 1.82 1.56 10.66
C CYS A 156 0.42 1.57 11.27
N ALA A 157 0.29 1.78 12.59
CA ALA A 157 -1.01 1.83 13.25
C ALA A 157 -1.94 2.90 12.66
N HIS A 158 -1.43 4.11 12.40
CA HIS A 158 -2.20 5.19 11.78
C HIS A 158 -2.59 4.88 10.33
N VAL A 159 -1.63 4.41 9.53
CA VAL A 159 -1.86 4.18 8.10
C VAL A 159 -2.79 2.99 7.88
N LEU A 160 -2.63 1.89 8.63
CA LEU A 160 -3.49 0.71 8.50
C LEU A 160 -4.94 1.02 8.94
N THR A 161 -5.12 1.84 9.97
CA THR A 161 -6.47 2.32 10.35
C THR A 161 -7.13 3.13 9.24
N ALA A 162 -6.37 3.97 8.54
CA ALA A 162 -6.88 4.72 7.39
C ALA A 162 -7.12 3.80 6.18
N LEU A 163 -6.25 2.81 5.98
CA LEU A 163 -6.35 1.84 4.90
C LEU A 163 -7.61 0.98 5.05
N ASP A 164 -7.95 0.54 6.26
CA ASP A 164 -9.17 -0.22 6.54
C ASP A 164 -10.45 0.53 6.09
N ARG A 165 -10.46 1.86 6.23
CA ARG A 165 -11.57 2.69 5.71
C ARG A 165 -11.51 2.88 4.20
N LEU A 166 -10.31 2.94 3.63
CA LEU A 166 -10.09 3.16 2.19
C LEU A 166 -10.36 1.89 1.38
N LEU A 167 -9.91 0.74 1.87
CA LEU A 167 -10.09 -0.60 1.35
C LEU A 167 -10.71 -1.42 2.48
N PRO A 168 -12.04 -1.33 2.69
CA PRO A 168 -12.71 -2.17 3.67
C PRO A 168 -12.52 -3.63 3.30
N MET A 169 -11.53 -4.22 3.95
CA MET A 169 -11.24 -5.63 4.02
C MET A 169 -11.83 -6.13 5.31
N LEU A 170 -12.33 -7.36 5.28
CA LEU A 170 -12.92 -8.12 6.39
C LEU A 170 -14.42 -7.87 6.60
N PRO A 171 -15.27 -8.90 6.34
CA PRO A 171 -16.52 -9.03 7.08
C PRO A 171 -16.16 -9.24 8.56
N GLY A 172 -16.06 -8.14 9.30
CA GLY A 172 -15.61 -8.18 10.70
C GLY A 172 -15.46 -6.84 11.41
N GLY A 173 -15.96 -5.74 10.85
CA GLY A 173 -16.25 -4.53 11.62
C GLY A 173 -17.65 -4.64 12.19
N ASP A 174 -17.74 -4.93 13.49
CA ASP A 174 -18.95 -5.01 14.30
C ASP A 174 -20.11 -4.14 13.79
N LYS A 175 -21.25 -4.77 13.50
CA LYS A 175 -22.55 -4.11 13.41
C LYS A 175 -22.97 -3.71 14.84
N GLY A 176 -22.34 -2.66 15.37
CA GLY A 176 -22.77 -1.98 16.59
C GLY A 176 -22.74 -0.47 16.33
N ALA A 177 -23.82 0.29 16.36
CA ALA A 177 -25.17 0.05 16.80
C ALA A 177 -26.07 0.99 16.02
N GLU A 178 -27.19 0.51 15.48
CA GLU A 178 -28.33 1.41 15.30
C GLU A 178 -28.78 1.82 16.71
N PRO A 179 -28.80 3.11 17.07
CA PRO A 179 -29.64 3.54 18.17
C PRO A 179 -31.06 3.30 17.66
N GLY A 180 -31.69 2.24 18.15
CA GLY A 180 -33.13 2.09 18.08
C GLY A 180 -33.76 3.38 18.60
N ALA A 181 -34.18 4.24 17.67
CA ALA A 181 -35.04 5.36 17.98
C ALA A 181 -36.37 4.73 18.39
N GLY A 182 -36.50 4.54 19.70
CA GLY A 182 -37.70 4.08 20.36
C GLY A 182 -38.86 4.96 19.92
N ALA A 183 -39.76 4.37 19.15
CA ALA A 183 -41.14 4.80 19.13
C ALA A 183 -41.77 4.40 20.46
N GLY A 184 -42.00 5.38 21.33
CA GLY A 184 -42.89 5.24 22.45
C GLY A 184 -43.26 6.61 23.01
N PRO A 185 -44.39 6.76 23.72
CA PRO A 185 -45.62 5.97 23.73
C PRO A 185 -46.82 6.79 23.23
N GLY A 186 -47.80 6.15 22.58
CA GLY A 186 -49.10 6.77 22.35
C GLY A 186 -49.92 6.75 23.65
N PRO A 187 -50.56 7.86 24.08
CA PRO A 187 -51.39 7.85 25.26
C PRO A 187 -52.74 7.20 24.97
N ALA A 188 -53.19 6.38 25.91
CA ALA A 188 -54.54 5.87 26.01
C ALA A 188 -55.36 6.78 26.94
N GLU A 189 -56.43 7.36 26.43
CA GLU A 189 -57.62 7.87 27.16
C GLU A 189 -58.74 7.87 26.10
N GLY A 190 -59.87 7.19 26.23
CA GLY A 190 -60.69 7.02 27.43
C GLY A 190 -61.84 8.01 27.39
N ALA A 191 -62.86 7.77 26.56
CA ALA A 191 -64.14 8.48 26.66
C ALA A 191 -65.30 7.55 26.30
N GLU A 192 -66.02 7.17 27.35
CA GLU A 192 -67.33 6.52 27.34
C GLU A 192 -68.42 7.43 26.77
N THR A 193 -69.30 6.87 25.94
CA THR A 193 -70.77 7.06 25.97
C THR A 193 -71.33 6.02 24.98
N GLY A 194 -72.21 5.07 25.30
CA GLY A 194 -73.37 5.11 26.20
C GLY A 194 -74.62 5.06 25.32
N GLU A 195 -75.53 4.11 25.60
CA GLU A 195 -76.83 3.79 24.93
C GLU A 195 -76.72 2.83 23.72
N GLY A 196 -77.20 1.57 23.74
CA GLY A 196 -78.50 1.05 24.21
C GLY A 196 -79.50 1.19 23.05
N ARG A 197 -80.03 0.15 22.37
CA ARG A 197 -80.77 -1.04 22.86
C ARG A 197 -81.21 -1.90 21.62
N PRO A 198 -82.03 -2.97 21.73
CA PRO A 198 -81.68 -4.33 21.33
C PRO A 198 -82.39 -4.84 20.05
N GLY A 199 -82.05 -6.06 19.63
CA GLY A 199 -82.39 -6.65 18.33
C GLY A 199 -83.82 -7.16 18.15
N VAL A 200 -84.07 -7.81 17.00
CA VAL A 200 -85.02 -8.91 16.75
C VAL A 200 -84.63 -9.55 15.39
N ARG A 201 -84.53 -10.89 15.39
CA ARG A 201 -84.36 -11.85 14.27
C ARG A 201 -85.73 -12.18 13.61
N PRO A 202 -85.84 -13.06 12.59
CA PRO A 202 -84.83 -13.89 11.93
C PRO A 202 -84.61 -13.61 10.44
#